data_AF-A0A975KPX8-F1
#
_entry.id   AF-A0A975KPX8-F1
#
_cell.length_a   1.000
_cell.length_b   1.000
_cell.length_c   1.000
_cell.angle_alpha   90.00
_cell.angle_beta   90.00
_cell.angle_gamma   90.00
#
_symmetry.space_group_name_H-M   'P 1'
#
loop_
_entity.id
_entity.type
_entity.pdbx_description
1 polymer ?
#
loop_
_entity_poly.entity_id
_entity_poly.type
_entity_poly.pdbx_seq_one_letter_code
_entity_poly.pdbx_strand_id
1 'polypeptide(L)'
;MDLQNEKHEVRVEEQKIEAERLSVIALKNTFADIQSVEFEKTAYNTMTGSYRMFVKMTNQKNESVNFSFSFSKESHSETGGYVVVDEEVQVEGVTTNTVKVIFSNKVEGEV
;
A
#
# COMPACT_ATOMS: atom_id res chain seq x y z
N MET A 1 21.94 -8.06 -21.95
CA MET A 1 21.32 -8.10 -20.62
C MET A 1 21.41 -9.55 -20.17
N ASP A 2 22.02 -9.84 -19.02
CA ASP A 2 22.32 -11.21 -18.61
C ASP A 2 21.14 -11.81 -17.82
N LEU A 3 20.84 -13.10 -18.02
CA LEU A 3 19.73 -13.82 -17.36
C LEU A 3 19.72 -13.71 -15.82
N GLN A 4 20.86 -13.46 -15.20
CA GLN A 4 20.96 -13.29 -13.74
C GLN A 4 20.37 -11.95 -13.27
N ASN A 5 20.49 -10.88 -14.06
CA ASN A 5 19.93 -9.58 -13.73
C ASN A 5 18.40 -9.59 -13.87
N GLU A 6 17.87 -10.19 -14.93
CA GLU A 6 16.41 -10.33 -15.12
C GLU A 6 15.77 -11.10 -13.96
N LYS A 7 16.37 -12.20 -13.52
CA LYS A 7 15.88 -12.97 -12.35
C LYS A 7 15.98 -12.20 -11.04
N HIS A 8 16.92 -11.27 -10.91
CA HIS A 8 17.02 -10.41 -9.73
C HIS A 8 15.93 -9.34 -9.74
N GLU A 9 15.76 -8.64 -10.87
CA GLU A 9 14.75 -7.60 -11.04
C GLU A 9 13.33 -8.14 -10.82
N VAL A 10 13.00 -9.32 -11.38
CA VAL A 10 11.70 -9.97 -11.16
C VAL A 10 11.44 -10.22 -9.68
N ARG A 11 12.42 -10.76 -8.94
CA ARG A 11 12.27 -11.04 -7.51
C ARG A 11 12.09 -9.78 -6.67
N VAL A 12 12.82 -8.70 -7.01
CA VAL A 12 12.66 -7.41 -6.33
C VAL A 12 11.26 -6.84 -6.57
N GLU A 13 10.76 -6.95 -7.80
CA GLU A 13 9.42 -6.49 -8.15
C GLU A 13 8.35 -7.31 -7.43
N GLU A 14 8.42 -8.64 -7.45
CA GLU A 14 7.50 -9.53 -6.73
C GLU A 14 7.45 -9.21 -5.23
N GLN A 15 8.63 -8.99 -4.61
CA GLN A 15 8.70 -8.60 -3.21
C GLN A 15 8.06 -7.24 -2.94
N LYS A 16 8.19 -6.29 -3.85
CA LYS A 16 7.56 -4.97 -3.74
C LYS A 16 6.04 -5.08 -3.83
N ILE A 17 5.52 -5.82 -4.81
CA ILE A 17 4.07 -6.04 -4.99
C ILE A 17 3.46 -6.77 -3.78
N GLU A 18 4.16 -7.76 -3.23
CA GLU A 18 3.70 -8.42 -2.02
C GLU A 18 3.66 -7.46 -0.82
N ALA A 19 4.63 -6.54 -0.71
CA ALA A 19 4.60 -5.51 0.33
C ALA A 19 3.39 -4.58 0.17
N GLU A 20 3.08 -4.16 -1.05
CA GLU A 20 1.90 -3.35 -1.36
C GLU A 20 0.62 -4.09 -0.96
N ARG A 21 0.46 -5.35 -1.35
CA ARG A 21 -0.68 -6.21 -0.98
C ARG A 21 -0.86 -6.32 0.53
N LEU A 22 0.20 -6.68 1.27
CA LEU A 22 0.14 -6.80 2.72
C LEU A 22 -0.16 -5.47 3.40
N SER A 23 0.38 -4.37 2.86
CA SER A 23 0.12 -3.04 3.40
C SER A 23 -1.35 -2.63 3.27
N VAL A 24 -2.08 -3.13 2.26
CA VAL A 24 -3.53 -2.89 2.14
C VAL A 24 -4.30 -3.57 3.28
N ILE A 25 -3.85 -4.72 3.78
CA ILE A 25 -4.44 -5.34 4.98
C ILE A 25 -4.28 -4.42 6.19
N ALA A 26 -3.08 -3.85 6.36
CA ALA A 26 -2.83 -2.89 7.43
C ALA A 26 -3.71 -1.62 7.29
N LEU A 27 -3.90 -1.12 6.05
CA LEU A 27 -4.80 0.00 5.77
C LEU A 27 -6.26 -0.34 6.11
N LYS A 28 -6.74 -1.55 5.76
CA LYS A 28 -8.09 -2.03 6.11
C LYS A 28 -8.32 -2.09 7.62
N ASN A 29 -7.27 -2.34 8.41
CA ASN A 29 -7.35 -2.32 9.87
C ASN A 29 -7.25 -0.91 10.47
N THR A 30 -6.82 0.09 9.68
CA THR A 30 -6.58 1.47 10.14
C THR A 30 -7.71 2.40 9.72
N PHE A 31 -8.25 2.24 8.51
CA PHE A 31 -9.26 3.14 7.94
C PHE A 31 -10.56 2.41 7.59
N ALA A 32 -11.67 3.11 7.83
CA ALA A 32 -13.01 2.65 7.47
C ALA A 32 -13.33 2.91 6.00
N ASP A 33 -14.34 2.19 5.49
CA ASP A 33 -15.02 2.44 4.21
C ASP A 33 -14.08 2.59 3.00
N ILE A 34 -12.96 1.85 2.97
CA ILE A 34 -12.07 1.87 1.80
C ILE A 34 -12.78 1.21 0.62
N GLN A 35 -12.82 1.93 -0.50
CA GLN A 35 -13.28 1.40 -1.79
C GLN A 35 -12.09 0.97 -2.65
N SER A 36 -11.07 1.83 -2.78
CA SER A 36 -9.88 1.51 -3.55
C SER A 36 -8.59 2.15 -3.02
N VAL A 37 -7.47 1.52 -3.33
CA VAL A 37 -6.11 2.01 -3.05
C VAL A 37 -5.29 1.95 -4.33
N GLU A 38 -4.75 3.08 -4.75
CA GLU A 38 -3.80 3.17 -5.86
C GLU A 38 -2.40 3.52 -5.31
N PHE A 39 -1.42 2.67 -5.61
CA PHE A 39 -0.02 2.91 -5.30
C PHE A 39 0.62 3.78 -6.39
N GLU A 40 0.92 5.02 -6.04
CA GLU A 40 1.62 5.95 -6.92
C GLU A 40 3.11 5.61 -6.97
N LYS A 41 3.69 5.28 -5.81
CA LYS A 41 5.11 4.97 -5.65
C LYS A 41 5.35 4.16 -4.38
N THR A 42 6.30 3.25 -4.49
CA THR A 42 6.83 2.46 -3.37
C THR A 42 8.34 2.62 -3.30
N ALA A 43 8.86 3.05 -2.15
CA ALA A 43 10.29 3.18 -1.91
C ALA A 43 10.73 2.24 -0.78
N TYR A 44 11.78 1.46 -1.01
CA TYR A 44 12.34 0.57 0.00
C TYR A 44 13.55 1.21 0.68
N ASN A 45 13.59 1.21 2.01
CA ASN A 45 14.72 1.68 2.79
C ASN A 45 15.51 0.48 3.31
N THR A 46 16.64 0.20 2.66
CA THR A 46 17.54 -0.92 2.97
C THR A 46 18.14 -0.87 4.39
N MET A 47 18.28 0.32 4.98
CA MET A 47 18.81 0.49 6.34
C MET A 47 17.83 -0.02 7.41
N THR A 48 16.53 0.19 7.17
CA THR A 48 15.46 -0.09 8.16
C THR A 48 14.62 -1.32 7.81
N GLY A 49 14.82 -1.90 6.62
CA GLY A 49 13.96 -2.95 6.08
C GLY A 49 12.51 -2.52 5.79
N SER A 50 12.21 -1.23 5.88
CA SER A 50 10.85 -0.68 5.78
C SER A 50 10.58 -0.10 4.40
N TYR A 51 9.31 -0.13 4.02
CA TYR A 51 8.77 0.52 2.82
C TYR A 51 8.15 1.85 3.19
N ARG A 52 8.33 2.85 2.33
CA ARG A 52 7.55 4.08 2.30
C ARG A 52 6.62 4.02 1.10
N MET A 53 5.32 4.01 1.38
CA MET A 53 4.26 3.89 0.39
C MET A 53 3.64 5.26 0.15
N PHE A 54 3.35 5.58 -1.10
CA PHE A 54 2.61 6.78 -1.52
C PHE A 54 1.36 6.29 -2.23
N VAL A 55 0.20 6.64 -1.67
CA VAL A 55 -1.08 6.10 -2.13
C VAL A 55 -2.11 7.20 -2.32
N LYS A 56 -2.98 6.94 -3.29
CA LYS A 56 -4.29 7.56 -3.39
C LYS A 56 -5.32 6.55 -2.87
N MET A 57 -5.99 6.89 -1.79
CA MET A 57 -7.08 6.09 -1.25
C MET A 57 -8.41 6.72 -1.62
N THR A 58 -9.40 5.91 -2.01
CA THR A 58 -10.76 6.36 -2.28
C THR A 58 -11.72 5.63 -1.36
N ASN A 59 -12.61 6.38 -0.70
CA ASN A 59 -13.63 5.83 0.19
C ASN A 59 -14.91 5.44 -0.56
N GLN A 60 -15.87 4.82 0.12
CA GLN A 60 -17.15 4.40 -0.47
C GLN A 60 -18.05 5.57 -0.93
N LYS A 61 -17.77 6.81 -0.50
CA LYS A 61 -18.43 8.03 -1.00
C LYS A 61 -17.80 8.57 -2.28
N ASN A 62 -16.77 7.90 -2.82
CA ASN A 62 -15.95 8.34 -3.96
C ASN A 62 -15.12 9.60 -3.67
N GLU A 63 -14.83 9.88 -2.41
CA GLU A 63 -13.87 10.93 -2.03
C GLU A 63 -12.47 10.30 -1.96
N SER A 64 -11.45 11.04 -2.39
CA SER A 64 -10.08 10.54 -2.42
C SER A 64 -9.13 11.42 -1.63
N VAL A 65 -8.17 10.78 -0.96
CA VAL A 65 -7.05 11.45 -0.29
C VAL A 65 -5.72 10.83 -0.72
N ASN A 66 -4.70 11.68 -0.88
CA ASN A 66 -3.34 11.25 -1.12
C ASN A 66 -2.54 11.34 0.17
N PHE A 67 -1.83 10.28 0.53
CA PHE A 67 -0.96 10.29 1.70
C PHE A 67 0.20 9.32 1.55
N SER A 68 1.14 9.41 2.49
CA SER A 68 2.24 8.45 2.59
C SER A 68 2.25 7.80 3.97
N PHE A 69 2.63 6.53 4.00
CA PHE A 69 2.77 5.78 5.24
C PHE A 69 3.97 4.83 5.17
N SER A 70 4.47 4.45 6.35
CA SER A 70 5.52 3.44 6.48
C SER A 70 4.92 2.07 6.71
N PHE A 71 5.51 1.04 6.10
CA PHE A 71 5.12 -0.35 6.27
C PHE A 71 6.35 -1.25 6.37
N SER A 72 6.39 -2.14 7.36
CA SER A 72 7.38 -3.21 7.41
C SER A 72 6.66 -4.54 7.26
N LYS A 73 7.24 -5.45 6.47
CA LYS A 73 6.70 -6.81 6.33
C LYS A 73 6.68 -7.55 7.66
N GLU A 74 7.58 -7.22 8.58
CA GLU A 74 7.61 -7.84 9.92
C GLU A 74 6.38 -7.47 10.75
N SER A 75 5.80 -6.29 10.50
CA SER A 75 4.65 -5.75 11.23
C SER A 75 3.30 -6.26 10.76
N HIS A 76 3.25 -7.11 9.70
CA HIS A 76 2.16 -7.85 9.04
C HIS A 76 0.72 -7.26 9.00
N SER A 77 0.21 -6.70 10.09
CA SER A 77 -1.14 -6.17 10.29
C SER A 77 -1.21 -4.69 10.67
N GLU A 78 -0.08 -4.04 10.91
CA GLU A 78 -0.02 -2.65 11.40
C GLU A 78 0.63 -1.72 10.37
N THR A 79 0.02 -0.54 10.19
CA THR A 79 0.69 0.58 9.55
C THR A 79 1.71 1.16 10.54
N GLY A 80 2.88 1.56 10.05
CA GLY A 80 3.78 2.39 10.84
C GLY A 80 3.24 3.82 10.98
N GLY A 81 4.12 4.80 11.18
CA GLY A 81 3.72 6.20 11.11
C GLY A 81 3.07 6.54 9.76
N TYR A 82 1.89 7.16 9.80
CA TYR A 82 1.21 7.71 8.63
C TYR A 82 0.90 9.19 8.87
N VAL A 83 0.83 9.98 7.79
CA VAL A 83 0.43 11.39 7.84
C VAL A 83 -0.69 11.56 6.82
N VAL A 84 -1.93 11.53 7.30
CA VAL A 84 -3.11 11.84 6.49
C VAL A 84 -3.35 13.34 6.61
N VAL A 85 -3.41 14.04 5.48
CA VAL A 85 -3.58 15.51 5.45
C VAL A 85 -5.07 15.89 5.59
N ASP A 86 -5.99 14.97 5.28
CA ASP A 86 -7.43 15.20 5.25
C ASP A 86 -8.17 14.08 6.00
N GLU A 87 -8.15 14.16 7.33
CA GLU A 87 -8.75 13.17 8.24
C GLU A 87 -10.29 13.13 8.14
N GLU A 88 -10.92 14.16 7.57
CA GLU A 88 -12.39 14.20 7.36
C GLU A 88 -12.82 13.27 6.21
N VAL A 89 -11.94 13.06 5.22
CA VAL A 89 -12.20 12.17 4.07
C VAL A 89 -11.93 10.71 4.41
N GLN A 90 -10.83 10.44 5.13
CA GLN A 90 -10.43 9.08 5.48
C GLN A 90 -10.39 8.91 7.00
N VAL A 91 -11.53 8.47 7.52
CA VAL A 91 -11.74 8.29 8.96
C VAL A 91 -11.12 6.96 9.43
N GLU A 92 -10.53 6.99 10.63
CA GLU A 92 -10.04 5.78 11.30
C GLU A 92 -11.17 4.77 11.53
N GLY A 93 -10.86 3.48 11.38
CA GLY A 93 -11.79 2.38 11.61
C GLY A 93 -11.37 1.13 10.85
N VAL A 94 -12.32 0.20 10.66
CA VAL A 94 -12.04 -1.09 10.00
C VAL A 94 -12.87 -1.24 8.73
N THR A 95 -12.20 -1.56 7.63
CA THR A 95 -12.82 -1.94 6.36
C THR A 95 -12.91 -3.47 6.26
N THR A 96 -14.11 -4.01 6.10
CA THR A 96 -14.35 -5.46 5.98
C THR A 96 -14.66 -5.92 4.56
N ASN A 97 -15.06 -5.02 3.65
CA ASN A 97 -15.28 -5.34 2.25
C ASN A 97 -13.97 -5.60 1.50
N THR A 98 -14.10 -6.22 0.33
CA THR A 98 -13.02 -6.30 -0.66
C THR A 98 -12.64 -4.89 -1.12
N VAL A 99 -11.34 -4.61 -1.18
CA VAL A 99 -10.78 -3.34 -1.64
C VAL A 99 -10.13 -3.56 -3.00
N LYS A 100 -10.45 -2.69 -3.97
CA LYS A 100 -9.74 -2.67 -5.26
C LYS A 100 -8.35 -2.08 -5.07
N VAL A 101 -7.33 -2.72 -5.62
CA VAL A 101 -5.95 -2.26 -5.52
C VAL A 101 -5.37 -2.04 -6.92
N ILE A 102 -4.72 -0.89 -7.13
CA ILE A 102 -3.89 -0.62 -8.31
C ILE A 102 -2.45 -0.55 -7.81
N PHE A 103 -1.64 -1.55 -8.16
CA PHE A 103 -0.25 -1.65 -7.72
C PHE A 103 0.65 -0.66 -8.45
N SER A 104 1.86 -0.42 -7.92
CA SER A 104 2.79 0.55 -8.54
C SER A 104 3.27 0.12 -9.93
N ASN A 105 3.18 -1.17 -10.26
CA ASN A 105 3.41 -1.72 -11.61
C ASN A 105 2.20 -1.61 -12.56
N LYS A 106 1.13 -0.92 -12.13
CA LYS A 106 -0.12 -0.69 -12.88
C LYS A 106 -0.99 -1.93 -13.10
N VAL A 107 -0.67 -3.05 -12.46
CA VAL A 107 -1.56 -4.21 -12.41
C VAL A 107 -2.66 -3.95 -11.38
N GLU A 108 -3.88 -4.37 -11.71
CA GLU A 108 -5.01 -4.32 -10.78
C GLU A 108 -5.14 -5.63 -9.98
N GLY A 109 -5.64 -5.53 -8.75
CA GLY A 109 -5.93 -6.67 -7.90
C GLY A 109 -6.96 -6.32 -6.82
N GLU A 110 -7.17 -7.26 -5.90
CA GLU A 110 -8.16 -7.16 -4.84
C GLU A 110 -7.63 -7.76 -3.53
N VAL A 111 -8.03 -7.19 -2.40
CA VAL A 111 -7.61 -7.55 -1.04
C VAL A 111 -8.76 -7.47 -0.04
#